data_AF-A0AAV0MUY0-F1
#
_entry.id   AF-A0AAV0MUY0-F1
#
_cell.length_a   1.000
_cell.length_b   1.000
_cell.length_c   1.000
_cell.angle_alpha   90.00
_cell.angle_beta   90.00
_cell.angle_gamma   90.00
#
_symmetry.space_group_name_H-M   'P 1'
#
loop_
_entity.id
_entity.type
_entity.pdbx_description
1 polymer ?
#
loop_
_entity_poly.entity_id
_entity_poly.type
_entity_poly.pdbx_seq_one_letter_code
_entity_poly.pdbx_strand_id
1 'polypeptide(L)'
;MTTNGGRTGFFNSEYLKAGDFCGEELLTWALDPHTSSNLPISTRTVRTITEVEAFALTAEDLKFKQLRHTFRFYSQQWRTWAACFIQAAWRRYSKKKLEEALRQEEDRLQDALAKAGGNSPSLGATIYASRFAANALRLLRRNSTRKARITERLPPMMLQKPAEPDFTADER
;
A
#
# COMPACT_ATOMS: atom_id res chain seq x y z
N MET A 1 13.97 -7.52 -3.02
CA MET A 1 14.06 -8.47 -1.88
C MET A 1 12.75 -8.44 -1.09
N THR A 2 11.77 -9.26 -1.47
CA THR A 2 10.50 -9.45 -0.75
C THR A 2 10.69 -10.49 0.36
N THR A 3 11.28 -10.10 1.49
CA THR A 3 11.33 -11.00 2.64
C THR A 3 10.03 -10.85 3.42
N ASN A 4 9.17 -11.87 3.33
CA ASN A 4 7.93 -11.94 4.12
C ASN A 4 8.25 -12.21 5.62
N GLY A 5 8.90 -11.26 6.28
CA GLY A 5 8.97 -11.20 7.74
C GLY A 5 9.81 -12.28 8.42
N GLY A 6 10.96 -12.66 7.85
CA GLY A 6 11.99 -13.40 8.58
C GLY A 6 11.64 -14.85 8.95
N ARG A 7 10.62 -15.47 8.35
CA ARG A 7 10.41 -16.91 8.49
C ARG A 7 11.52 -17.67 7.75
N THR A 8 12.37 -18.33 8.53
CA THR A 8 13.37 -19.28 8.03
C THR A 8 12.66 -20.44 7.34
N GLY A 9 13.07 -20.76 6.11
CA GLY A 9 12.47 -21.84 5.29
C GLY A 9 11.50 -21.40 4.18
N PHE A 10 11.26 -20.10 3.98
CA PHE A 10 10.57 -19.62 2.78
C PHE A 10 11.52 -19.61 1.59
N PHE A 11 11.35 -20.55 0.67
CA PHE A 11 11.89 -20.40 -0.67
C PHE A 11 11.09 -19.31 -1.38
N ASN A 12 11.68 -18.13 -1.56
CA ASN A 12 11.20 -17.10 -2.48
C ASN A 12 11.43 -17.56 -3.92
N SER A 13 10.89 -18.72 -4.27
CA SER A 13 10.90 -19.28 -5.62
C SER A 13 9.49 -19.16 -6.17
N GLU A 14 9.37 -18.44 -7.28
CA GLU A 14 8.12 -18.30 -8.02
C GLU A 14 8.32 -18.89 -9.42
N TYR A 15 7.30 -19.58 -9.93
CA TYR A 15 7.31 -20.10 -11.29
C TYR A 15 6.81 -19.01 -12.24
N LEU A 16 7.67 -18.60 -13.17
CA LEU A 16 7.28 -17.69 -14.24
C LEU A 16 6.50 -18.45 -15.32
N LYS A 17 5.45 -17.81 -15.85
CA LYS A 17 4.60 -18.31 -16.92
C LYS A 17 4.71 -17.39 -18.15
N ALA A 18 4.10 -17.81 -19.25
CA ALA A 18 4.02 -16.98 -20.45
C ALA A 18 3.42 -15.60 -20.13
N GLY A 19 4.12 -14.54 -20.54
CA GLY A 19 3.75 -13.14 -20.23
C GLY A 19 4.42 -12.56 -18.98
N ASP A 20 5.05 -13.38 -18.14
CA ASP A 20 5.87 -12.89 -17.03
C ASP A 20 7.24 -12.43 -17.53
N PHE A 21 7.90 -11.56 -16.75
CA PHE A 21 9.22 -11.04 -17.07
C PHE A 21 10.08 -10.90 -15.80
N CYS A 22 11.39 -10.79 -16.01
CA CYS A 22 12.39 -10.58 -14.98
C CYS A 22 13.40 -9.49 -15.37
N GLY A 23 14.12 -8.95 -14.39
CA GLY A 23 15.11 -7.89 -14.62
C GLY A 23 14.52 -6.49 -14.58
N GLU A 24 13.39 -6.31 -13.90
CA GLU A 24 12.67 -5.04 -13.78
C GLU A 24 13.46 -3.91 -13.08
N GLU A 25 14.58 -4.25 -12.42
CA GLU A 25 15.54 -3.27 -11.91
C GLU A 25 16.17 -2.47 -13.06
N LEU A 26 16.46 -3.13 -14.19
CA LEU A 26 17.01 -2.50 -15.39
C LEU A 26 16.03 -1.46 -15.97
N LEU A 27 14.74 -1.72 -15.82
CA LEU A 27 13.72 -0.80 -16.25
C LEU A 27 13.69 0.46 -15.37
N THR A 28 13.77 0.29 -14.05
CA THR A 28 13.83 1.44 -13.13
C THR A 28 15.08 2.28 -13.43
N TRP A 29 16.21 1.64 -13.72
CA TRP A 29 17.43 2.31 -14.14
C TRP A 29 17.25 3.09 -15.46
N ALA A 30 16.65 2.49 -16.48
CA ALA A 30 16.46 3.17 -17.77
C ALA A 30 15.50 4.38 -17.71
N LEU A 31 14.62 4.43 -16.69
CA LEU A 31 13.66 5.51 -16.47
C LEU A 31 14.23 6.68 -15.67
N ASP A 32 15.29 6.48 -14.90
CA ASP A 32 15.85 7.52 -14.04
C ASP A 32 16.86 8.38 -14.82
N PRO A 33 16.59 9.70 -14.98
CA PRO A 33 17.45 10.62 -15.74
C PRO A 33 18.83 10.84 -15.11
N HIS A 34 19.02 10.45 -13.85
CA HIS A 34 20.27 10.62 -13.10
C HIS A 34 21.02 9.30 -12.87
N THR A 35 20.68 8.25 -13.62
CA THR A 35 21.35 6.97 -13.46
C THR A 35 22.83 7.00 -13.83
N SER A 36 23.65 6.35 -12.99
CA SER A 36 25.04 6.08 -13.31
C SER A 36 25.15 5.12 -14.50
N SER A 37 26.29 5.11 -15.20
CA SER A 37 26.60 4.16 -16.27
C SER A 37 26.60 2.69 -15.81
N ASN A 38 26.63 2.42 -14.50
CA ASN A 38 26.59 1.08 -13.94
C ASN A 38 25.18 0.48 -14.03
N LEU A 39 25.10 -0.76 -14.48
CA LEU A 39 23.86 -1.52 -14.55
C LEU A 39 23.42 -1.99 -13.14
N PRO A 40 22.11 -2.02 -12.88
CA PRO A 40 21.61 -2.52 -11.61
C PRO A 40 21.85 -4.03 -11.46
N ILE A 41 22.10 -4.47 -10.23
CA ILE A 41 22.26 -5.89 -9.91
C ILE A 41 20.86 -6.51 -9.79
N SER A 42 20.67 -7.68 -10.42
CA SER A 42 19.41 -8.42 -10.30
C SER A 42 19.13 -8.82 -8.85
N THR A 43 17.88 -8.64 -8.41
CA THR A 43 17.44 -9.03 -7.07
C THR A 43 16.98 -10.49 -6.97
N ARG A 44 16.98 -11.22 -8.09
CA ARG A 44 16.58 -12.64 -8.18
C ARG A 44 17.40 -13.40 -9.23
N THR A 45 17.62 -14.68 -8.99
CA THR A 45 18.19 -15.61 -9.97
C THR A 45 17.06 -16.35 -10.67
N VAL A 46 17.06 -16.32 -12.00
CA VAL A 46 16.08 -17.04 -12.82
C VAL A 46 16.78 -18.25 -13.46
N ARG A 47 16.13 -19.41 -13.40
CA ARG A 47 16.58 -20.64 -14.05
C ARG A 47 15.43 -21.23 -14.84
N THR A 48 15.74 -21.81 -15.98
CA THR A 48 14.78 -22.55 -16.79
C THR A 48 14.60 -23.95 -16.21
N ILE A 49 13.35 -24.43 -16.19
CA ILE A 49 13.01 -25.81 -15.75
C ILE A 49 12.74 -26.68 -16.98
N THR A 50 12.23 -26.06 -18.04
CA THR A 50 11.98 -26.64 -19.36
C THR A 50 12.61 -25.74 -20.43
N GLU A 51 12.56 -26.16 -21.69
CA GLU A 51 12.81 -25.26 -22.82
C GLU A 51 11.81 -24.10 -22.79
N VAL A 52 12.29 -22.90 -23.11
CA VAL A 52 11.51 -21.66 -23.11
C VAL A 52 11.90 -20.79 -24.27
N GLU A 53 10.93 -20.07 -24.83
CA GLU A 53 11.15 -18.96 -25.76
C GLU A 53 10.83 -17.65 -25.02
N ALA A 54 11.71 -16.66 -25.15
CA ALA A 54 11.54 -15.37 -24.52
C ALA A 54 12.17 -14.26 -25.35
N PHE A 55 11.59 -13.07 -25.25
CA PHE A 55 12.19 -11.84 -25.76
C PHE A 55 13.15 -11.28 -24.72
N ALA A 56 14.32 -10.80 -25.18
CA ALA A 56 15.28 -10.11 -24.34
C ALA A 56 15.37 -8.64 -24.76
N LEU A 57 15.42 -7.75 -23.77
CA LEU A 57 15.69 -6.33 -23.96
C LEU A 57 16.99 -6.01 -23.24
N THR A 58 17.91 -5.37 -23.94
CA THR A 58 19.17 -4.90 -23.39
C THR A 58 19.00 -3.53 -22.74
N ALA A 59 20.02 -3.10 -22.00
CA ALA A 59 20.06 -1.77 -21.41
C ALA A 59 19.95 -0.65 -22.48
N GLU A 60 20.48 -0.90 -23.67
CA GLU A 60 20.47 0.05 -24.79
C GLU A 60 19.07 0.16 -25.41
N ASP A 61 18.38 -0.97 -25.59
CA ASP A 61 17.00 -1.01 -26.10
C ASP A 61 16.04 -0.22 -25.20
N LEU A 62 16.27 -0.24 -23.88
CA LEU A 62 15.43 0.45 -22.90
C LEU A 62 15.70 1.95 -22.82
N LYS A 63 16.88 2.44 -23.24
CA LYS A 63 17.15 3.88 -23.31
C LYS A 63 16.33 4.58 -24.40
N PHE A 64 15.83 3.84 -25.40
CA PHE A 64 14.94 4.38 -26.43
C PHE A 64 13.60 4.84 -25.83
N LYS A 65 13.34 6.15 -25.91
CA LYS A 65 12.37 6.91 -25.12
C LYS A 65 10.91 6.43 -25.21
N GLN A 66 10.55 5.65 -26.23
CA GLN A 66 9.15 5.30 -26.52
C GLN A 66 8.54 4.27 -25.56
N LEU A 67 9.36 3.45 -24.90
CA LEU A 67 8.85 2.39 -24.01
C LEU A 67 8.62 2.84 -22.56
N ARG A 68 9.05 4.05 -22.20
CA ARG A 68 9.09 4.55 -20.82
C ARG A 68 7.71 4.56 -20.13
N HIS A 69 6.67 4.99 -20.85
CA HIS A 69 5.30 5.04 -20.30
C HIS A 69 4.67 3.65 -20.16
N THR A 70 4.90 2.76 -21.13
CA THR A 70 4.38 1.38 -21.12
C THR A 70 4.90 0.63 -19.91
N PHE A 71 6.20 0.77 -19.65
CA PHE A 71 6.86 0.01 -18.60
C PHE A 71 6.48 0.41 -17.17
N ARG A 72 6.16 1.68 -16.93
CA ARG A 72 5.59 2.13 -15.64
C ARG A 72 4.34 1.32 -15.26
N PHE A 73 3.54 0.91 -16.26
CA PHE A 73 2.32 0.15 -16.04
C PHE A 73 2.55 -1.34 -15.74
N TYR A 74 3.63 -1.92 -16.28
CA TYR A 74 3.94 -3.34 -16.11
C TYR A 74 4.88 -3.65 -14.93
N SER A 75 5.63 -2.66 -14.43
CA SER A 75 6.52 -2.84 -13.27
C SER A 75 5.77 -3.29 -12.01
N GLN A 76 6.25 -4.38 -11.42
CA GLN A 76 5.70 -4.92 -10.17
C GLN A 76 5.96 -4.01 -8.97
N GLN A 77 7.08 -3.26 -8.96
CA GLN A 77 7.37 -2.25 -7.94
C GLN A 77 6.33 -1.13 -7.97
N TRP A 78 6.04 -0.58 -9.14
CA TRP A 78 5.05 0.49 -9.29
C TRP A 78 3.64 0.01 -8.96
N ARG A 79 3.27 -1.22 -9.37
CA ARG A 79 1.99 -1.85 -9.00
C ARG A 79 1.86 -2.03 -7.50
N THR A 80 2.91 -2.55 -6.85
CA THR A 80 2.94 -2.74 -5.39
C THR A 80 2.86 -1.40 -4.66
N TRP A 81 3.64 -0.40 -5.11
CA TRP A 81 3.60 0.94 -4.53
C TRP A 81 2.21 1.58 -4.66
N ALA A 82 1.61 1.53 -5.84
CA ALA A 82 0.26 2.08 -6.08
C ALA A 82 -0.79 1.38 -5.21
N ALA A 83 -0.74 0.05 -5.11
CA ALA A 83 -1.63 -0.71 -4.24
C ALA A 83 -1.47 -0.29 -2.76
N CYS A 84 -0.22 -0.17 -2.28
CA CYS A 84 0.05 0.29 -0.92
C CYS A 84 -0.42 1.74 -0.68
N PHE A 85 -0.24 2.62 -1.66
CA PHE A 85 -0.69 4.01 -1.60
C PHE A 85 -2.21 4.11 -1.48
N ILE A 86 -2.94 3.40 -2.35
CA ILE A 86 -4.42 3.33 -2.30
C ILE A 86 -4.88 2.73 -0.97
N GLN A 87 -4.24 1.65 -0.51
CA GLN A 87 -4.57 1.03 0.79
C GLN A 87 -4.36 2.02 1.95
N ALA A 88 -3.28 2.79 1.94
CA ALA A 88 -3.02 3.80 2.97
C ALA A 88 -4.07 4.92 2.94
N ALA A 89 -4.43 5.43 1.76
CA ALA A 89 -5.47 6.42 1.59
C ALA A 89 -6.84 5.91 2.09
N TRP A 90 -7.22 4.68 1.71
CA TRP A 90 -8.46 4.05 2.18
C TRP A 90 -8.50 3.86 3.70
N ARG A 91 -7.38 3.44 4.30
CA ARG A 91 -7.28 3.28 5.76
C ARG A 91 -7.43 4.62 6.48
N ARG A 92 -6.87 5.72 5.94
CA ARG A 92 -7.04 7.08 6.48
C ARG A 92 -8.50 7.54 6.35
N TYR A 93 -9.10 7.38 5.18
CA TYR A 93 -10.52 7.70 4.96
C TYR A 93 -11.44 6.91 5.92
N SER A 94 -11.23 5.60 6.03
CA SER A 94 -12.01 4.72 6.93
C SER A 94 -11.82 5.02 8.42
N LYS A 95 -10.72 5.68 8.79
CA LYS A 95 -10.49 6.17 10.16
C LYS A 95 -11.27 7.48 10.37
N LYS A 96 -11.09 8.45 9.46
CA LYS A 96 -11.79 9.73 9.49
C LYS A 96 -13.32 9.58 9.51
N LYS A 97 -13.88 8.74 8.62
CA LYS A 97 -15.33 8.45 8.57
C LYS A 97 -15.88 7.90 9.89
N LEU A 98 -15.08 7.09 10.59
CA LEU A 98 -15.48 6.53 11.89
C LEU A 98 -15.41 7.58 13.01
N GLU A 99 -14.38 8.44 13.00
CA GLU A 99 -14.24 9.55 13.94
C GLU A 99 -15.37 10.57 13.78
N GLU A 100 -15.74 10.91 12.54
CA GLU A 100 -16.88 11.79 12.25
C GLU A 100 -18.21 11.20 12.75
N ALA A 101 -18.43 9.90 12.54
CA ALA A 101 -19.61 9.22 13.06
C ALA A 101 -19.65 9.21 14.59
N LEU A 102 -18.50 9.06 15.26
CA LEU A 102 -18.41 9.11 16.72
C LEU A 102 -18.74 10.51 17.24
N ARG A 103 -18.18 11.55 16.60
CA ARG A 103 -18.43 12.95 16.95
C ARG A 103 -19.89 13.34 16.79
N GLN A 104 -20.54 12.92 15.70
CA GLN A 104 -21.99 13.13 15.51
C GLN A 104 -22.84 12.48 16.59
N GLU A 105 -22.46 11.28 17.05
CA GLU A 105 -23.20 10.60 18.12
C GLU A 105 -22.92 11.22 19.50
N GLU A 106 -21.73 11.75 19.73
CA GLU A 106 -21.40 12.53 20.93
C GLU A 106 -22.20 13.83 20.99
N ASP A 107 -22.25 14.60 19.90
CA ASP A 107 -23.05 15.83 19.81
C ASP A 107 -24.53 15.53 20.09
N ARG A 108 -25.07 14.46 19.50
CA ARG A 108 -26.46 14.00 19.76
C ARG A 108 -26.72 13.59 21.20
N LEU A 109 -25.74 12.94 21.85
CA LEU A 109 -25.85 12.57 23.25
C LEU A 109 -25.85 13.82 24.15
N GLN A 110 -24.96 14.78 23.88
CA GLN A 110 -24.92 16.06 24.59
C GLN A 110 -26.23 16.82 24.46
N ASP A 111 -26.81 16.89 23.26
CA ASP A 111 -28.13 17.49 23.03
C ASP A 111 -29.26 16.78 23.80
N ALA A 112 -29.24 15.44 23.83
CA ALA A 112 -30.24 14.66 24.56
C ALA A 112 -30.12 14.84 26.08
N LEU A 113 -28.90 14.98 26.59
CA LEU A 113 -28.63 15.29 28.01
C LEU A 113 -29.06 16.72 28.35
N ALA A 114 -28.78 17.70 27.50
CA ALA A 114 -29.20 19.08 27.71
C ALA A 114 -30.74 19.23 27.73
N LYS A 115 -31.46 18.39 26.98
CA LYS A 115 -32.93 18.33 26.97
C LYS A 115 -33.53 17.53 28.12
N ALA A 116 -32.77 16.63 28.75
CA ALA A 116 -33.20 15.83 29.88
C ALA A 116 -33.06 16.62 31.19
N GLY A 117 -33.93 17.61 31.39
CA GLY A 117 -33.96 18.47 32.57
C GLY A 117 -34.46 17.80 33.87
N GLY A 118 -34.01 16.59 34.21
CA GLY A 118 -34.42 15.89 35.44
C GLY A 118 -33.48 14.76 35.89
N ASN A 119 -33.61 14.32 37.16
CA ASN A 119 -32.71 13.41 37.89
C ASN A 119 -32.55 11.97 37.32
N SER A 120 -33.09 11.68 36.13
CA SER A 120 -33.06 10.37 35.50
C SER A 120 -32.66 10.50 34.02
N PRO A 121 -31.68 9.72 33.52
CA PRO A 121 -31.35 9.72 32.11
C PRO A 121 -32.58 9.33 31.28
N SER A 122 -32.87 10.14 30.24
CA SER A 122 -33.98 9.86 29.33
C SER A 122 -33.71 8.59 28.51
N LEU A 123 -34.76 7.86 28.10
CA LEU A 123 -34.64 6.69 27.23
C LEU A 123 -33.80 6.97 25.96
N GLY A 124 -33.94 8.18 25.41
CA GLY A 124 -33.12 8.65 24.29
C GLY A 124 -31.63 8.71 24.63
N ALA A 125 -31.26 9.25 25.79
CA ALA A 125 -29.87 9.29 26.25
C ALA A 125 -29.28 7.88 26.42
N THR A 126 -30.03 6.93 26.96
CA THR A 126 -29.58 5.52 27.12
C THR A 126 -29.34 4.83 25.77
N ILE A 127 -30.21 5.04 24.78
CA ILE A 127 -30.06 4.49 23.42
C ILE A 127 -28.79 5.06 22.76
N TYR A 128 -28.55 6.36 22.89
CA TYR A 128 -27.34 6.99 22.32
C TYR A 128 -26.06 6.56 23.04
N ALA A 129 -26.05 6.50 24.38
CA ALA A 129 -24.92 6.00 25.15
C ALA A 129 -24.57 4.55 24.76
N SER A 130 -25.58 3.70 24.52
CA SER A 130 -25.39 2.33 24.06
C SER A 130 -24.77 2.26 22.65
N ARG A 131 -25.22 3.12 21.71
CA ARG A 131 -24.63 3.24 20.37
C ARG A 131 -23.20 3.76 20.41
N PHE A 132 -22.94 4.77 21.23
CA PHE A 132 -21.61 5.32 21.46
C PHE A 132 -20.65 4.25 21.99
N ALA A 133 -21.05 3.53 23.04
CA ALA A 133 -20.27 2.43 23.60
C ALA A 133 -20.01 1.30 22.58
N ALA A 134 -21.03 0.90 21.81
CA ALA A 134 -20.88 -0.13 20.77
C ALA A 134 -19.90 0.31 19.66
N ASN A 135 -19.93 1.57 19.24
CA ASN A 135 -19.00 2.11 18.25
C ASN A 135 -17.57 2.27 18.81
N ALA A 136 -17.41 2.70 20.07
CA ALA A 136 -16.13 2.78 20.76
C ALA A 136 -15.49 1.39 20.93
N LEU A 137 -16.26 0.37 21.30
CA LEU A 137 -15.79 -1.01 21.42
C LEU A 137 -15.37 -1.60 20.07
N ARG A 138 -16.05 -1.25 18.96
CA ARG A 138 -15.62 -1.63 17.60
C ARG A 138 -14.26 -1.00 17.24
N LEU A 139 -13.98 0.23 17.68
CA LEU A 139 -12.68 0.86 17.49
C LEU A 139 -11.58 0.12 18.25
N LEU A 140 -11.82 -0.21 19.53
CA LEU A 140 -10.88 -0.96 20.36
C LEU A 140 -10.59 -2.35 19.77
N ARG A 141 -11.61 -3.09 19.32
CA ARG A 141 -11.42 -4.40 18.65
C ARG A 141 -10.64 -4.26 17.34
N ARG A 142 -10.95 -3.26 16.51
CA ARG A 142 -10.24 -3.04 15.23
C ARG A 142 -8.79 -2.59 15.44
N ASN A 143 -8.53 -1.79 16.47
CA ASN A 143 -7.18 -1.33 16.81
C ASN A 143 -6.38 -2.42 17.53
N SER A 144 -7.01 -3.27 18.34
CA SER A 144 -6.35 -4.37 19.03
C SER A 144 -5.97 -5.50 18.05
N THR A 145 -6.87 -5.86 17.12
CA THR A 145 -6.54 -6.78 16.02
C THR A 145 -5.50 -6.21 15.05
N ARG A 146 -5.49 -4.89 14.82
CA ARG A 146 -4.42 -4.22 14.06
C ARG A 146 -3.12 -4.17 14.84
N LYS A 147 -3.11 -3.87 16.13
CA LYS A 147 -1.90 -3.88 16.97
C LYS A 147 -1.31 -5.28 17.07
N ALA A 148 -2.12 -6.32 17.31
CA ALA A 148 -1.65 -7.70 17.26
C ALA A 148 -1.00 -8.03 15.90
N ARG A 149 -1.62 -7.63 14.78
CA ARG A 149 -1.05 -7.83 13.44
C ARG A 149 0.16 -6.95 13.11
N ILE A 150 0.30 -5.77 13.71
CA ILE A 150 1.39 -4.80 13.46
C ILE A 150 2.60 -5.10 14.36
N THR A 151 2.36 -5.48 15.62
CA THR A 151 3.41 -5.90 16.56
C THR A 151 4.06 -7.22 16.12
N GLU A 152 3.34 -8.10 15.40
CA GLU A 152 3.92 -9.28 14.73
C GLU A 152 4.51 -9.02 13.32
N ARG A 153 4.27 -7.85 12.69
CA ARG A 153 4.71 -7.57 11.31
C ARG A 153 5.41 -6.21 11.17
N LEU A 154 6.62 -6.13 11.72
CA LEU A 154 7.69 -5.18 11.39
C LEU A 154 7.35 -3.67 11.48
N PRO A 155 8.37 -2.78 11.57
CA PRO A 155 8.17 -1.33 11.63
C PRO A 155 7.40 -0.83 10.39
N PRO A 156 6.78 0.35 10.43
CA PRO A 156 6.17 0.95 9.25
C PRO A 156 7.27 1.22 8.22
N MET A 157 7.51 0.25 7.34
CA MET A 157 8.39 0.41 6.20
C MET A 157 7.72 1.46 5.33
N MET A 158 8.21 2.70 5.46
CA MET A 158 7.85 3.79 4.58
C MET A 158 8.25 3.34 3.18
N LEU A 159 7.29 2.79 2.42
CA LEU A 159 7.52 2.44 1.03
C LEU A 159 7.81 3.74 0.31
N GLN A 160 9.12 4.00 0.12
CA GLN A 160 9.61 5.18 -0.55
C GLN A 160 9.00 5.20 -1.94
N LYS A 161 8.40 6.33 -2.29
CA LYS A 161 7.90 6.57 -3.65
C LYS A 161 9.05 6.30 -4.61
N PRO A 162 8.93 5.34 -5.54
CA PRO A 162 9.95 5.17 -6.57
C PRO A 162 10.11 6.51 -7.30
N ALA A 163 11.34 6.86 -7.67
CA ALA A 163 11.63 8.14 -8.31
C ALA A 163 10.67 8.35 -9.49
N GLU A 164 9.98 9.50 -9.51
CA GLU A 164 9.16 9.82 -10.67
C GLU A 164 10.08 10.04 -11.86
N PRO A 165 9.82 9.40 -13.01
CA PRO A 165 10.52 9.75 -14.22
C PRO A 165 10.24 11.24 -14.48
N ASP A 166 11.29 12.03 -14.65
CA ASP A 166 11.14 13.43 -15.04
C ASP A 166 10.68 13.46 -16.50
N PHE A 167 9.48 13.99 -16.73
CA PHE A 167 8.85 14.10 -18.05
C PHE A 167 8.91 15.54 -18.58
N THR A 168 9.62 16.45 -17.92
CA THR A 168 9.59 17.89 -18.24
C THR A 168 10.69 18.37 -19.18
N ALA A 169 11.62 17.49 -19.58
CA ALA A 169 12.60 17.77 -20.62
C ALA A 169 12.15 17.10 -21.93
N ASP A 170 11.33 17.78 -22.73
CA ASP A 170 11.36 17.75 -24.21
C ASP A 170 10.10 18.44 -24.81
N GLU A 171 9.97 19.76 -24.62
CA GLU A 171 9.48 20.65 -25.69
C GLU A 171 10.69 21.42 -26.24
N ARG A 172 11.53 20.77 -27.06
CA ARG A 172 12.42 21.47 -28.00
C ARG A 172 12.97 20.55 -29.07
#